data_AF-A0A2W4MAR5-F1
#
_entry.id   AF-A0A2W4MAR5-F1
#
_cell.length_a   1.000
_cell.length_b   1.000
_cell.length_c   1.000
_cell.angle_alpha   90.00
_cell.angle_beta   90.00
_cell.angle_gamma   90.00
#
_symmetry.space_group_name_H-M   'P 1'
#
loop_
_entity.id
_entity.type
_entity.pdbx_description
1 polymer ?
#
loop_
_entity_poly.entity_id
_entity_poly.type
_entity_poly.pdbx_seq_one_letter_code
_entity_poly.pdbx_strand_id
1 'polypeptide(L)'
;MHATAGTTVSDTRTEKPTPRRLREARRKGQGFTRSPEVAVAFSLLAAVLSLRFVAPQVARGLMTETKRFFAAATSSDPLGFAADRALPMVAGALVPFLAIALVAGVVSGVAQTGIVFTPAAAKPRLDNLP
;
A
#
# COMPACT_ATOMS: atom_id res chain seq x y z
N MET A 1 -60.36 9.84 5.85
CA MET A 1 -60.21 8.65 6.74
C MET A 1 -59.70 7.51 5.85
N HIS A 2 -58.38 7.41 5.71
CA HIS A 2 -57.52 6.42 6.39
C HIS A 2 -57.57 5.03 5.76
N ALA A 3 -56.51 4.68 5.02
CA ALA A 3 -55.77 3.42 5.18
C ALA A 3 -54.60 3.36 4.17
N THR A 4 -53.43 3.79 4.62
CA THR A 4 -52.12 3.43 4.07
C THR A 4 -51.89 1.92 4.27
N ALA A 5 -51.64 1.16 3.21
CA ALA A 5 -51.26 -0.24 3.34
C ALA A 5 -50.12 -0.56 2.37
N GLY A 6 -49.06 -1.18 2.90
CA GLY A 6 -48.09 -1.91 2.09
C GLY A 6 -46.66 -1.39 2.11
N THR A 7 -46.11 -1.19 3.31
CA THR A 7 -44.67 -1.08 3.57
C THR A 7 -43.89 -2.16 2.81
N THR A 8 -43.07 -1.78 1.83
CA THR A 8 -42.05 -2.65 1.22
C THR A 8 -40.86 -2.77 2.17
N VAL A 9 -41.04 -3.51 3.27
CA VAL A 9 -39.91 -4.00 4.06
C VAL A 9 -39.24 -5.08 3.20
N SER A 10 -38.15 -4.68 2.54
CA SER A 10 -37.23 -5.60 1.89
C SER A 10 -36.60 -6.47 2.96
N ASP A 11 -37.10 -7.69 2.99
CA ASP A 11 -36.67 -8.84 3.77
C ASP A 11 -35.15 -8.86 3.99
N THR A 12 -34.78 -8.74 5.26
CA THR A 12 -33.42 -8.85 5.80
C THR A 12 -32.97 -10.29 5.66
N ARG A 13 -32.56 -10.68 4.44
CA ARG A 13 -32.17 -12.04 4.11
C ARG A 13 -30.89 -12.44 4.85
N THR A 14 -31.07 -13.02 6.03
CA THR A 14 -30.08 -13.57 6.96
C THR A 14 -29.70 -15.02 6.59
N GLU A 15 -29.75 -15.36 5.31
CA GLU A 15 -29.49 -16.71 4.83
C GLU A 15 -28.01 -16.86 4.46
N LYS A 16 -27.29 -17.75 5.17
CA LYS A 16 -25.86 -18.00 4.90
C LYS A 16 -25.70 -18.40 3.42
N PRO A 17 -24.75 -17.79 2.68
CA PRO A 17 -24.61 -18.03 1.24
C PRO A 17 -24.32 -19.51 0.96
N THR A 18 -25.10 -20.12 0.06
CA THR A 18 -24.92 -21.51 -0.33
C THR A 18 -23.53 -21.74 -0.96
N PRO A 19 -22.95 -22.95 -0.84
CA PRO A 19 -21.60 -23.25 -1.34
C PRO A 19 -21.44 -23.02 -2.86
N ARG A 20 -22.53 -23.06 -3.64
CA ARG A 20 -22.53 -22.65 -5.05
C ARG A 20 -22.34 -21.15 -5.23
N ARG A 21 -23.06 -20.31 -4.48
CA ARG A 21 -22.93 -18.84 -4.50
C ARG A 21 -21.54 -18.38 -4.06
N LEU A 22 -20.94 -19.04 -3.06
CA LEU A 22 -19.56 -18.75 -2.63
C LEU A 22 -18.51 -19.05 -3.72
N ARG A 23 -18.65 -20.18 -4.43
CA ARG A 23 -17.75 -20.53 -5.55
C ARG A 23 -17.92 -19.55 -6.70
N GLU A 24 -19.15 -19.15 -7.00
CA GLU A 24 -19.43 -18.19 -8.07
C GLU A 24 -18.92 -16.77 -7.72
N ALA A 25 -19.07 -16.35 -6.46
CA ALA A 25 -18.50 -15.11 -5.95
C ALA A 25 -16.97 -15.12 -6.05
N ARG A 26 -16.30 -16.19 -5.60
CA ARG A 26 -14.83 -16.35 -5.78
C ARG A 26 -14.42 -16.31 -7.25
N ARG A 27 -15.17 -16.97 -8.14
CA ARG A 27 -14.92 -16.96 -9.59
C ARG A 27 -15.11 -15.58 -10.23
N LYS A 28 -16.00 -14.75 -9.67
CA LYS A 28 -16.22 -13.34 -10.03
C LYS A 28 -15.29 -12.37 -9.29
N GLY A 29 -14.36 -12.87 -8.45
CA GLY A 29 -13.47 -12.06 -7.60
C GLY A 29 -14.14 -11.45 -6.36
N GLN A 30 -15.44 -11.69 -6.14
CA GLN A 30 -16.29 -11.11 -5.09
C GLN A 30 -16.36 -11.95 -3.81
N GLY A 31 -15.36 -12.79 -3.54
CA GLY A 31 -15.32 -13.69 -2.37
C GLY A 31 -14.19 -13.41 -1.38
N PHE A 32 -13.36 -12.41 -1.64
CA PHE A 32 -12.23 -12.02 -0.79
C PHE A 32 -12.62 -10.79 -0.01
N THR A 33 -13.41 -10.99 1.06
CA THR A 33 -13.74 -9.90 1.98
C THR A 33 -12.46 -9.46 2.66
N ARG A 34 -11.90 -8.32 2.23
CA ARG A 34 -10.80 -7.67 2.95
C ARG A 34 -11.37 -7.14 4.26
N SER A 35 -10.85 -7.59 5.41
CA SER A 35 -11.10 -6.86 6.66
C SER A 35 -10.24 -5.58 6.62
N PRO A 36 -10.86 -4.40 6.77
CA PRO A 36 -10.12 -3.14 6.88
C PRO A 36 -9.10 -3.16 8.02
N GLU A 37 -9.43 -3.85 9.12
CA GLU A 37 -8.57 -3.92 10.31
C GLU A 37 -7.27 -4.66 10.02
N VAL A 38 -7.34 -5.74 9.23
CA VAL A 38 -6.16 -6.50 8.80
C VAL A 38 -5.27 -5.63 7.93
N ALA A 39 -5.84 -4.87 6.99
CA ALA A 39 -5.07 -3.95 6.16
C ALA A 39 -4.34 -2.87 6.99
N VAL A 40 -5.00 -2.34 8.02
CA VAL A 40 -4.41 -1.35 8.94
C VAL A 40 -3.31 -1.97 9.81
N ALA A 41 -3.50 -3.19 10.33
CA ALA A 41 -2.47 -3.86 11.12
C ALA A 41 -1.21 -4.15 10.29
N PHE A 42 -1.36 -4.61 9.05
CA PHE A 42 -0.24 -4.84 8.16
C PHE A 42 0.44 -3.55 7.70
N SER A 43 -0.30 -2.45 7.50
CA SER A 43 0.31 -1.17 7.14
C SER A 43 1.12 -0.58 8.30
N LEU A 44 0.65 -0.71 9.54
CA LEU A 44 1.41 -0.34 10.74
C LEU A 44 2.67 -1.18 10.91
N LEU A 45 2.56 -2.51 10.76
CA LEU A 45 3.72 -3.40 10.83
C LEU A 45 4.75 -3.05 9.75
N ALA A 46 4.29 -2.80 8.52
CA ALA A 46 5.13 -2.34 7.42
C ALA A 46 5.84 -1.02 7.74
N ALA A 47 5.15 -0.04 8.32
CA ALA A 47 5.73 1.24 8.70
C ALA A 47 6.84 1.07 9.76
N VAL A 48 6.60 0.25 10.79
CA VAL A 48 7.58 -0.03 11.85
C VAL A 48 8.82 -0.74 11.29
N LEU A 49 8.64 -1.76 10.46
CA LEU A 49 9.76 -2.47 9.82
C LEU A 49 10.55 -1.54 8.89
N SER A 50 9.85 -0.72 8.11
CA SER A 50 10.47 0.30 7.26
C SER A 50 11.34 1.24 8.08
N LEU A 51 10.82 1.75 9.19
CA LEU A 51 11.59 2.62 10.07
C LEU A 51 12.82 1.90 10.65
N ARG A 52 12.66 0.66 11.11
CA ARG A 52 13.74 -0.13 11.72
C ARG A 52 14.92 -0.39 10.79
N PHE A 53 14.65 -0.62 9.50
CA PHE A 53 15.67 -0.96 8.51
C PHE A 53 16.21 0.28 7.75
N VAL A 54 15.36 1.27 7.44
CA VAL A 54 15.74 2.47 6.68
C VAL A 54 16.39 3.52 7.56
N ALA A 55 15.87 3.78 8.77
CA ALA A 55 16.35 4.87 9.60
C ALA A 55 17.86 4.81 9.89
N PRO A 56 18.46 3.64 10.21
CA PRO A 56 19.91 3.55 10.42
C PRO A 56 20.73 3.82 9.15
N GLN A 57 20.21 3.49 7.98
CA GLN A 57 20.88 3.75 6.70
C GLN A 57 20.84 5.24 6.37
N VAL A 58 19.67 5.87 6.49
CA VAL A 58 19.50 7.31 6.27
C VAL A 58 20.34 8.12 7.24
N ALA A 59 20.34 7.77 8.53
CA ALA A 59 21.13 8.47 9.54
C ALA A 59 22.64 8.41 9.25
N ARG A 60 23.15 7.22 8.87
CA ARG A 60 24.57 7.06 8.49
C ARG A 60 24.90 7.79 7.19
N GLY A 61 24.01 7.75 6.20
CA GLY A 61 24.15 8.48 4.95
C GLY A 61 24.24 9.98 5.20
N LEU A 62 23.29 10.53 5.96
CA LEU A 62 23.27 11.94 6.32
C LEU A 62 24.56 12.35 7.04
N MET A 63 24.98 11.60 8.06
CA MET A 63 26.21 11.91 8.80
C MET A 63 27.48 11.85 7.92
N THR A 64 27.51 10.91 6.97
CA THR A 64 28.63 10.79 6.01
C THR A 64 28.67 11.97 5.04
N GLU A 65 27.52 12.33 4.47
CA GLU A 65 27.44 13.47 3.55
C GLU A 65 27.69 14.80 4.25
N THR A 66 27.19 14.99 5.47
CA THR A 66 27.50 16.19 6.26
C THR A 66 28.99 16.33 6.50
N LYS A 67 29.71 15.26 6.87
CA LYS A 67 31.17 15.29 7.01
C LYS A 67 31.88 15.66 5.70
N ARG A 68 31.41 15.10 4.58
CA ARG A 68 31.95 15.38 3.25
C ARG A 68 31.73 16.82 2.83
N PHE A 69 30.55 17.37 3.09
CA PHE A 69 30.25 18.79 2.85
C PHE A 69 31.14 19.71 3.66
N PHE A 70 31.32 19.45 4.97
CA PHE A 70 32.23 20.23 5.79
C PHE A 70 33.69 20.13 5.33
N ALA A 71 34.13 18.94 4.88
CA ALA A 71 35.47 18.76 4.32
C ALA A 71 35.66 19.47 2.97
N ALA A 72 34.61 19.56 2.15
CA ALA A 72 34.63 20.25 0.86
C ALA A 72 34.44 21.77 0.98
N ALA A 73 34.09 22.30 2.16
CA ALA A 73 33.88 23.73 2.37
C ALA A 73 35.17 24.57 2.16
N THR A 74 36.34 23.94 2.28
CA THR A 74 37.65 24.55 1.99
C THR A 74 38.13 24.27 0.56
N SER A 75 37.33 23.60 -0.27
CA SER A 75 37.67 23.31 -1.67
C SER A 75 37.55 24.55 -2.55
N SER A 76 38.25 24.53 -3.68
CA SER A 76 38.21 25.59 -4.69
C SER A 76 36.87 25.68 -5.43
N ASP A 77 36.07 24.62 -5.42
CA ASP A 77 34.74 24.59 -6.03
C ASP A 77 33.72 23.80 -5.16
N PRO A 78 33.19 24.44 -4.10
CA PRO A 78 32.20 23.83 -3.23
C PRO A 78 30.84 23.58 -3.92
N LEU A 79 30.49 24.39 -4.93
CA LEU A 79 29.23 24.26 -5.65
C LEU A 79 29.23 23.06 -6.60
N GLY A 80 30.32 22.85 -7.35
CA GLY A 80 30.48 21.66 -8.18
C GLY A 80 30.40 20.37 -7.36
N PHE A 81 31.07 20.34 -6.20
CA PHE A 81 30.98 19.22 -5.27
C PHE A 81 29.54 18.98 -4.79
N ALA A 82 28.82 20.04 -4.41
CA ALA A 82 27.43 19.93 -3.96
C ALA A 82 26.51 19.37 -5.07
N ALA A 83 26.68 19.84 -6.30
CA ALA A 83 25.90 19.39 -7.45
C ALA A 83 26.11 17.90 -7.74
N ASP A 84 27.35 17.42 -7.71
CA ASP A 84 27.69 16.02 -7.94
C ASP A 84 27.20 15.09 -6.82
N ARG A 85 27.12 15.59 -5.59
CA ARG A 85 26.65 14.81 -4.43
C ARG A 85 25.14 14.83 -4.23
N ALA A 86 24.42 15.81 -4.80
CA ALA A 86 22.98 15.94 -4.61
C ALA A 86 22.20 14.72 -5.08
N LEU A 87 22.44 14.25 -6.31
CA LEU A 87 21.71 13.10 -6.87
C LEU A 87 22.01 11.79 -6.12
N PRO A 88 23.27 11.41 -5.84
CA PRO A 88 23.59 10.24 -5.03
C PRO A 88 23.01 10.29 -3.62
N MET A 89 22.97 11.47 -3.00
CA MET A 89 22.43 11.65 -1.65
C MET A 89 20.92 11.43 -1.64
N VAL A 90 20.19 12.02 -2.58
CA VAL A 90 18.74 11.83 -2.73
C VAL A 90 18.42 10.38 -3.08
N ALA A 91 19.12 9.81 -4.07
CA ALA A 91 18.91 8.42 -4.48
C ALA A 91 19.22 7.44 -3.33
N GLY A 92 20.30 7.65 -2.59
CA GLY A 92 20.71 6.82 -1.45
C GLY A 92 19.70 6.81 -0.29
N ALA A 93 18.89 7.87 -0.14
CA ALA A 93 17.81 7.93 0.84
C ALA A 93 16.47 7.41 0.26
N LEU A 94 16.14 7.80 -0.96
CA LEU A 94 14.82 7.58 -1.56
C LEU A 94 14.64 6.14 -2.07
N VAL A 95 15.66 5.56 -2.71
CA VAL A 95 15.60 4.20 -3.27
C VAL A 95 15.31 3.13 -2.21
N PRO A 96 16.03 3.05 -1.07
CA PRO A 96 15.73 2.03 -0.05
C PRO A 96 14.36 2.23 0.58
N PHE A 97 13.91 3.49 0.76
CA PHE A 97 12.57 3.77 1.24
C PHE A 97 11.48 3.25 0.28
N LEU A 98 11.60 3.57 -1.01
CA LEU A 98 10.67 3.09 -2.04
C LEU A 98 10.70 1.56 -2.18
N ALA A 99 11.88 0.95 -2.10
CA ALA A 99 12.02 -0.50 -2.17
C ALA A 99 11.27 -1.21 -1.04
N ILE A 100 11.38 -0.72 0.20
CA ILE A 100 10.64 -1.32 1.32
C ILE A 100 9.15 -1.05 1.19
N ALA A 101 8.74 0.16 0.81
CA ALA A 101 7.32 0.47 0.60
C ALA A 101 6.69 -0.45 -0.46
N LEU A 102 7.41 -0.71 -1.56
CA LEU A 102 6.99 -1.65 -2.60
C LEU A 102 6.86 -3.07 -2.06
N VAL A 103 7.90 -3.59 -1.38
CA VAL A 103 7.89 -4.94 -0.79
C VAL A 103 6.76 -5.08 0.22
N ALA A 104 6.59 -4.11 1.12
CA ALA A 104 5.54 -4.10 2.12
C ALA A 104 4.14 -4.06 1.49
N GLY A 105 3.93 -3.25 0.45
CA GLY A 105 2.67 -3.18 -0.29
C GLY A 105 2.33 -4.51 -0.95
N VAL A 106 3.30 -5.14 -1.62
CA VAL A 106 3.14 -6.46 -2.24
C VAL A 106 2.85 -7.54 -1.19
N VAL A 107 3.65 -7.61 -0.13
CA VAL A 107 3.48 -8.61 0.95
C VAL A 107 2.15 -8.43 1.66
N SER A 108 1.73 -7.20 1.96
CA SER A 108 0.43 -6.91 2.57
C SER A 108 -0.73 -7.36 1.67
N GLY A 109 -0.66 -7.07 0.36
CA GLY A 109 -1.66 -7.52 -0.60
C GLY A 109 -1.74 -9.05 -0.68
N VAL A 110 -0.59 -9.71 -0.82
CA VAL A 110 -0.49 -11.17 -0.90
C VAL A 110 -0.93 -11.82 0.42
N ALA A 111 -0.59 -11.27 1.59
CA ALA A 111 -1.00 -11.81 2.88
C ALA A 111 -2.51 -11.70 3.12
N GLN A 112 -3.16 -10.63 2.62
CA GLN A 112 -4.59 -10.42 2.80
C GLN A 112 -5.46 -11.29 1.87
N THR A 113 -5.08 -11.43 0.60
CA THR A 113 -5.91 -12.12 -0.40
C THR A 113 -5.37 -13.47 -0.85
N GLY A 114 -4.10 -13.76 -0.60
CA GLY A 114 -3.34 -14.73 -1.39
C GLY A 114 -3.08 -14.20 -2.80
N ILE A 115 -2.37 -14.98 -3.62
CA ILE A 115 -2.25 -14.70 -5.05
C ILE A 115 -3.57 -15.09 -5.73
N VAL A 116 -4.40 -14.09 -6.04
CA VAL A 116 -5.71 -14.29 -6.67
C VAL A 116 -5.67 -13.75 -8.10
N PHE A 117 -5.50 -14.64 -9.06
CA PHE A 117 -5.54 -14.29 -10.47
C PHE A 117 -6.96 -14.45 -11.01
N THR A 118 -7.73 -13.35 -11.04
CA THR A 118 -9.10 -13.35 -11.59
C THR A 118 -9.18 -12.42 -12.79
N PRO A 119 -8.95 -12.89 -14.04
CA PRO A 119 -9.01 -12.05 -15.24
C PRO A 119 -10.41 -11.43 -15.46
N ALA A 120 -11.45 -12.04 -14.91
CA ALA A 120 -12.81 -11.46 -14.91
C ALA A 120 -12.93 -10.21 -14.02
N ALA A 121 -12.07 -10.01 -13.02
CA ALA A 121 -12.07 -8.83 -12.14
C ALA A 121 -11.36 -7.61 -12.78
N ALA A 122 -10.56 -7.82 -13.82
CA ALA A 122 -9.95 -6.75 -14.60
C ALA A 122 -10.89 -6.15 -15.66
N LYS A 123 -12.06 -6.77 -15.88
CA LYS A 123 -13.08 -6.22 -16.78
C LYS A 123 -13.76 -5.04 -16.10
N PRO A 124 -13.80 -3.85 -16.73
CA PRO A 124 -14.56 -2.71 -16.20
C PRO A 124 -16.03 -3.12 -16.06
N ARG A 125 -16.58 -3.00 -14.84
CA ARG A 125 -17.98 -3.27 -14.56
C ARG A 125 -18.74 -1.97 -14.73
N LEU A 126 -19.40 -1.81 -15.88
CA LEU A 126 -20.20 -0.63 -16.22
C LEU A 126 -21.49 -0.54 -15.38
N ASP A 127 -21.85 -1.61 -14.65
CA ASP A 127 -23.04 -1.71 -13.80
C ASP A 127 -23.04 -0.75 -12.58
N ASN A 128 -21.93 -0.02 -12.33
CA ASN A 128 -21.76 0.91 -11.19
C ASN A 128 -21.61 2.39 -11.63
N LEU A 129 -21.82 2.72 -12.91
CA LEU A 129 -21.89 4.12 -13.35
C LEU A 129 -23.34 4.61 -13.18
N PRO A 130 -23.57 5.79 -12.56
CA PRO A 130 -24.90 6.38 -12.42
C PRO A 130 -25.53 6.75 -13.76
#